data_AF-A0A800CAI0-F1
#
_entry.id   AF-A0A800CAI0-F1
#
_cell.length_a   1.000
_cell.length_b   1.000
_cell.length_c   1.000
_cell.angle_alpha   90.00
_cell.angle_beta   90.00
_cell.angle_gamma   90.00
#
_symmetry.space_group_name_H-M   'P 1'
#
loop_
_entity.id
_entity.type
_entity.pdbx_description
1 polymer ?
#
loop_
_entity_poly.entity_id
_entity_poly.type
_entity_poly.pdbx_seq_one_letter_code
_entity_poly.pdbx_strand_id
1 'polypeptide(L)'
;MDSALQTQMKQTAARHALSLVRDGMTLGLGTGSTTAFFVQYLGAALRAGALKAIRGVPTSEATAHQARALGIPLISLDDVPYLDLAVDGADEVDPDLNLIK
;
A
#
# COMPACT_ATOMS: atom_id res chain seq x y z
N MET A 1 12.87 -11.99 17.62
CA MET A 1 13.31 -10.86 16.77
C MET A 1 13.03 -9.59 17.55
N ASP A 2 13.96 -8.64 17.59
CA ASP A 2 13.69 -7.33 18.20
C ASP A 2 12.52 -6.65 17.48
N SER A 3 11.50 -6.24 18.25
CA SER A 3 10.28 -5.60 17.73
C SER A 3 10.60 -4.29 17.00
N ALA A 4 11.63 -3.57 17.44
CA ALA A 4 12.09 -2.35 16.79
C ALA A 4 12.69 -2.65 15.41
N LEU A 5 13.56 -3.67 15.33
CA LEU A 5 14.13 -4.11 14.07
C LEU A 5 13.06 -4.57 13.06
N GLN A 6 12.08 -5.37 13.50
CA GLN A 6 11.01 -5.82 12.62
C GLN A 6 10.20 -4.63 12.07
N THR A 7 9.88 -3.65 12.93
CA THR A 7 9.18 -2.44 12.52
C THR A 7 9.98 -1.65 11.49
N GLN A 8 11.29 -1.49 11.71
CA GLN A 8 12.18 -0.84 10.75
C GLN A 8 12.21 -1.56 9.40
N MET A 9 12.26 -2.89 9.39
CA MET A 9 12.22 -3.69 8.16
C MET A 9 10.90 -3.48 7.40
N LYS A 10 9.76 -3.51 8.09
CA LYS A 10 8.43 -3.25 7.50
C LYS A 10 8.36 -1.87 6.87
N GLN A 11 8.85 -0.85 7.56
CA GLN A 11 8.91 0.51 7.02
C GLN A 11 9.82 0.62 5.80
N THR A 12 10.99 -0.03 5.82
CA THR A 12 11.91 -0.04 4.68
C THR A 12 11.28 -0.68 3.45
N ALA A 13 10.62 -1.84 3.61
CA ALA A 13 9.88 -2.48 2.52
C ALA A 13 8.76 -1.56 1.98
N ALA A 14 7.98 -0.93 2.86
CA ALA A 14 6.93 0.01 2.47
C ALA A 14 7.47 1.24 1.72
N ARG A 15 8.61 1.82 2.14
CA ARG A 15 9.26 2.93 1.41
C ARG A 15 9.74 2.49 0.04
N HIS A 16 10.28 1.28 -0.08
CA HIS A 16 10.70 0.76 -1.36
C HIS A 16 9.51 0.55 -2.30
N ALA A 17 8.40 -0.03 -1.81
CA ALA A 17 7.18 -0.15 -2.60
C ALA A 17 6.63 1.21 -3.07
N LEU A 18 6.70 2.25 -2.23
CA LEU A 18 6.31 3.62 -2.63
C LEU A 18 7.15 4.15 -3.79
N SER A 19 8.44 3.82 -3.86
CA SER A 19 9.31 4.26 -4.96
C SER A 19 8.92 3.73 -6.34
N LEU A 20 8.07 2.69 -6.39
CA LEU A 20 7.53 2.12 -7.62
C LEU A 20 6.28 2.87 -8.12
N VAL A 21 5.66 3.68 -7.26
CA VAL A 21 4.43 4.42 -7.58
C VAL A 21 4.75 5.62 -8.47
N ARG A 22 3.91 5.83 -9.49
CA ARG A 22 3.99 6.95 -10.43
C ARG A 22 2.66 7.69 -10.47
N ASP A 23 2.71 8.94 -10.90
CA ASP A 23 1.52 9.77 -11.09
C ASP A 23 0.49 9.06 -11.98
N GLY A 24 -0.79 9.21 -11.64
CA GLY A 24 -1.90 8.63 -12.39
C GLY A 24 -2.22 7.17 -12.11
N MET A 25 -1.40 6.47 -11.31
CA MET A 25 -1.61 5.04 -11.04
C MET A 25 -2.87 4.76 -10.21
N THR A 26 -3.49 3.63 -10.53
CA THR A 26 -4.54 2.97 -9.79
C THR A 26 -3.93 1.83 -8.97
N LEU A 27 -4.01 1.93 -7.65
CA LEU A 27 -3.27 1.08 -6.74
C LEU A 27 -4.18 0.12 -5.98
N GLY A 28 -3.86 -1.17 -5.97
CA GLY A 28 -4.39 -2.11 -4.98
C GLY A 28 -3.74 -1.88 -3.63
N LEU A 29 -4.54 -1.61 -2.60
CA LEU A 29 -4.08 -1.32 -1.25
C LEU A 29 -4.39 -2.52 -0.34
N GLY A 30 -3.36 -3.32 -0.07
CA GLY A 30 -3.41 -4.50 0.78
C GLY A 30 -3.72 -4.21 2.26
N THR A 31 -3.58 -5.23 3.11
CA THR A 31 -3.91 -5.16 4.54
C THR A 31 -2.72 -5.61 5.41
N GLY A 32 -2.71 -5.17 6.67
CA GLY A 32 -1.72 -5.58 7.67
C GLY A 32 -0.67 -4.51 8.00
N SER A 33 0.11 -4.78 9.05
CA SER A 33 1.01 -3.78 9.65
C SER A 33 2.08 -3.23 8.70
N THR A 34 2.57 -4.02 7.75
CA THR A 34 3.53 -3.58 6.72
C THR A 34 2.85 -2.64 5.72
N THR A 35 1.69 -3.05 5.19
CA THR A 35 0.93 -2.26 4.21
C THR A 35 0.39 -0.96 4.83
N ALA A 36 0.07 -0.95 6.13
CA ALA A 36 -0.33 0.26 6.83
C ALA A 36 0.74 1.37 6.75
N PHE A 37 2.04 1.03 6.80
CA PHE A 37 3.11 2.01 6.57
C PHE A 37 3.12 2.51 5.13
N PHE A 38 2.90 1.64 4.14
CA PHE A 38 2.81 2.04 2.73
C PHE A 38 1.69 3.06 2.51
N VAL A 39 0.49 2.77 3.03
CA VAL A 39 -0.68 3.68 2.94
C VAL A 39 -0.37 5.01 3.64
N GLN A 40 0.32 4.98 4.80
CA GLN A 40 0.76 6.19 5.49
C GLN A 40 1.71 7.05 4.63
N TYR A 41 2.71 6.43 4.01
CA TYR A 41 3.67 7.16 3.17
C TYR A 41 3.06 7.64 1.85
N LEU A 42 2.16 6.86 1.25
CA LEU A 42 1.40 7.28 0.08
C LEU A 42 0.55 8.52 0.36
N GLY A 43 -0.19 8.51 1.47
CA GLY A 43 -0.96 9.68 1.90
C GLY A 43 -0.08 10.91 2.17
N ALA A 44 1.09 10.72 2.77
CA ALA A 44 2.05 11.81 2.97
C ALA A 44 2.59 12.38 1.65
N ALA A 45 2.93 11.52 0.68
CA ALA A 45 3.42 11.93 -0.64
C ALA A 45 2.35 12.70 -1.43
N LEU A 46 1.09 12.26 -1.38
CA LEU A 46 -0.04 12.96 -2.00
C LEU A 46 -0.24 14.34 -1.38
N ARG A 47 -0.25 14.44 -0.04
CA ARG A 47 -0.38 15.73 0.65
C ARG A 47 0.78 16.68 0.36
N ALA A 48 1.99 16.16 0.20
CA ALA A 48 3.16 16.96 -0.16
C ALA A 48 3.20 17.34 -1.66
N GLY A 49 2.27 16.83 -2.49
CA GLY A 49 2.25 17.06 -3.93
C GLY A 49 3.36 16.32 -4.70
N ALA A 50 4.05 15.38 -4.05
CA ALA A 50 5.11 14.57 -4.66
C ALA A 50 4.56 13.47 -5.57
N LEU A 51 3.32 13.05 -5.34
CA LEU A 51 2.55 12.17 -6.21
C LEU A 51 1.19 12.81 -6.51
N LYS A 52 0.67 12.58 -7.71
CA LYS A 52 -0.58 13.16 -8.20
C LYS A 52 -1.44 12.13 -8.91
N ALA A 53 -2.75 12.43 -8.95
CA ALA A 53 -3.74 11.62 -9.67
C ALA A 53 -3.77 10.13 -9.29
N ILE A 54 -3.46 9.81 -8.03
CA ILE A 54 -3.52 8.44 -7.51
C ILE A 54 -4.95 8.08 -7.10
N ARG A 55 -5.35 6.84 -7.36
CA ARG A 55 -6.57 6.22 -6.84
C ARG A 55 -6.25 4.89 -6.18
N GLY A 56 -6.91 4.56 -5.08
CA GLY A 56 -6.72 3.32 -4.33
C GLY A 56 -7.93 2.40 -4.37
N VAL A 57 -7.68 1.09 -4.43
CA VAL A 57 -8.68 0.01 -4.28
C VAL A 57 -8.28 -0.81 -3.05
N PRO A 58 -8.98 -0.65 -1.91
CA PRO A 58 -8.60 -1.32 -0.66
C PRO A 58 -9.03 -2.79 -0.62
N THR A 59 -8.23 -3.65 0.01
CA THR A 59 -8.58 -5.07 0.23
C THR A 59 -9.32 -5.33 1.55
N SER A 60 -9.47 -4.31 2.41
CA SER A 60 -10.24 -4.42 3.66
C SER A 60 -10.81 -3.06 4.09
N GLU A 61 -11.85 -3.09 4.94
CA GLU A 61 -12.41 -1.88 5.55
C GLU A 61 -11.40 -1.14 6.44
N ALA A 62 -10.48 -1.87 7.09
CA ALA A 62 -9.42 -1.26 7.89
C ALA A 62 -8.50 -0.40 7.02
N THR A 63 -8.05 -0.95 5.87
CA THR A 63 -7.26 -0.21 4.90
C THR A 63 -8.04 0.94 4.28
N ALA A 64 -9.32 0.72 3.94
CA ALA A 64 -10.18 1.76 3.38
C ALA A 64 -10.34 2.95 4.34
N HIS A 65 -10.60 2.67 5.62
CA HIS A 65 -10.71 3.69 6.67
C HIS A 65 -9.40 4.47 6.82
N GLN A 66 -8.25 3.78 6.89
CA GLN A 66 -6.94 4.43 6.98
C GLN A 66 -6.67 5.33 5.76
N ALA A 67 -6.91 4.82 4.55
CA ALA A 67 -6.67 5.55 3.31
C ALA A 67 -7.55 6.81 3.21
N ARG A 68 -8.85 6.71 3.56
CA ARG A 68 -9.76 7.86 3.63
C ARG A 68 -9.27 8.91 4.63
N ALA A 69 -8.86 8.49 5.82
CA ALA A 69 -8.35 9.38 6.87
C ALA A 69 -7.07 10.13 6.44
N LEU A 70 -6.30 9.55 5.52
CA LEU A 70 -5.07 10.16 4.98
C LEU A 70 -5.30 11.01 3.72
N GLY A 71 -6.53 11.07 3.21
CA GLY A 71 -6.89 11.82 2.01
C GLY A 71 -6.57 11.11 0.69
N ILE A 72 -6.44 9.78 0.69
CA ILE A 72 -6.21 8.99 -0.53
C ILE A 72 -7.56 8.74 -1.21
N PRO A 73 -7.75 9.16 -2.48
CA PRO A 73 -8.98 8.88 -3.22
C PRO A 73 -9.18 7.37 -3.40
N LEU A 74 -10.38 6.86 -3.09
CA LEU A 74 -10.71 5.45 -3.24
C LEU A 74 -11.74 5.23 -4.35
N ILE A 75 -11.66 4.08 -5.00
CA ILE A 75 -12.60 3.59 -6.02
C ILE A 75 -12.88 2.10 -5.79
N SER A 76 -13.98 1.57 -6.35
CA SER A 76 -14.26 0.13 -6.31
C SER A 76 -13.39 -0.62 -7.33
N LEU A 77 -13.13 -1.90 -7.06
CA LEU A 77 -12.55 -2.80 -8.04
C LEU A 77 -13.46 -2.96 -9.26
N ASP A 78 -14.78 -2.90 -9.08
CA ASP A 78 -15.78 -3.01 -10.15
C ASP A 78 -15.73 -1.82 -11.13
N ASP A 79 -15.17 -0.69 -10.70
CA ASP A 79 -15.12 0.55 -11.48
C ASP A 79 -13.85 0.68 -12.33
N VAL A 80 -12.94 -0.29 -12.26
CA VAL A 80 -11.68 -0.25 -13.00
C VAL A 80 -11.35 -1.55 -13.73
N PRO A 81 -10.87 -1.46 -14.98
CA PRO A 81 -10.54 -2.65 -15.76
C PRO A 81 -9.24 -3.33 -15.30
N TYR A 82 -8.31 -2.57 -14.69
CA TYR A 82 -7.03 -3.07 -14.21
C TYR A 82 -6.45 -2.17 -13.11
N LEU A 83 -5.55 -2.74 -12.30
CA LEU A 83 -4.71 -2.02 -11.35
C LEU A 83 -3.29 -1.92 -11.92
N ASP A 84 -2.66 -0.77 -11.77
CA ASP A 84 -1.28 -0.55 -12.23
C ASP A 84 -0.25 -1.20 -11.31
N LEU A 85 -0.56 -1.26 -10.01
CA LEU A 85 0.28 -1.89 -8.99
C LEU A 85 -0.60 -2.32 -7.80
N ALA A 86 -0.35 -3.50 -7.24
CA ALA A 86 -0.91 -3.91 -5.96
C ALA A 86 0.21 -4.05 -4.93
N VAL A 87 0.02 -3.48 -3.74
CA VAL A 87 0.97 -3.57 -2.63
C VAL A 87 0.27 -4.24 -1.46
N ASP A 88 0.76 -5.39 -1.04
CA ASP A 88 0.22 -6.15 0.09
C ASP A 88 1.32 -6.90 0.85
N GLY A 89 1.01 -7.32 2.07
CA GLY A 89 1.85 -8.21 2.86
C GLY A 89 1.62 -9.68 2.52
N ALA A 90 2.42 -10.53 3.14
CA ALA A 90 2.26 -11.98 3.20
C ALA A 90 2.68 -12.45 4.60
N ASP A 91 2.11 -13.55 5.05
CA ASP A 91 2.51 -14.22 6.31
C ASP A 91 3.74 -15.10 6.08
N GLU A 92 3.78 -15.78 4.93
CA GLU A 92 4.89 -16.64 4.50
C GLU A 92 5.24 -16.39 3.03
N VAL A 93 6.54 -16.52 2.70
CA VAL A 93 7.09 -16.37 1.36
C VAL A 93 8.12 -17.48 1.15
N ASP A 94 7.93 -18.31 0.12
CA ASP A 94 8.92 -19.31 -0.27
C ASP A 94 9.94 -18.76 -1.31
N PRO A 95 11.01 -19.49 -1.64
CA PRO A 95 12.02 -19.04 -2.61
C PRO A 95 11.50 -18.80 -4.04
N ASP A 96 10.37 -19.40 -4.40
CA ASP A 96 9.71 -19.25 -5.71
C ASP A 96 8.68 -18.11 -5.72
N LEU A 97 8.57 -17.37 -4.60
CA LEU A 97 7.63 -16.27 -4.37
C LEU A 97 6.17 -16.71 -4.27
N ASN A 98 5.90 -17.98 -3.94
CA ASN A 98 4.56 -18.39 -3.51
C ASN A 98 4.30 -17.86 -2.09
N LEU A 99 3.04 -17.52 -1.82
CA LEU A 99 2.66 -16.77 -0.62
C LEU A 99 1.54 -17.49 0.14
N ILE A 100 1.62 -17.42 1.48
CA ILE A 100 0.44 -17.50 2.36
C ILE A 100 0.08 -16.06 2.77
N LYS A 101 -1.21 -15.74 2.77
CA LYS A 101 -1.73 -14.38 2.91
C LYS A 101 -2.91 -14.28 3.85
#